data_AF-A0A529N7Q5-F1
#
_entry.id   AF-A0A529N7Q5-F1
#
_cell.length_a   1.000
_cell.length_b   1.000
_cell.length_c   1.000
_cell.angle_alpha   90.00
_cell.angle_beta   90.00
_cell.angle_gamma   90.00
#
_symmetry.space_group_name_H-M   'P 1'
#
loop_
_entity.id
_entity.type
_entity.pdbx_description
1 polymer ?
#
loop_
_entity_poly.entity_id
_entity_poly.type
_entity_poly.pdbx_seq_one_letter_code
_entity_poly.pdbx_strand_id
1 'polypeptide(L)'
;IIAELNAANGDIVKAGKVLIRLDNTQAKAQLDLIQNRIASREALAARLRAERDGKAEIEFDPALLANPATAAKDAVTAQRDVFAA
;
A
#
# COMPACT_ATOMS: atom_id res chain seq x y z
N ILE A 1 -19.93 12.25 1.21
CA ILE A 1 -20.84 12.36 2.38
C ILE A 1 -20.02 12.94 3.53
N ILE A 2 -20.59 13.83 4.36
CA ILE A 2 -19.89 14.37 5.54
C ILE A 2 -19.92 13.29 6.63
N ALA A 3 -18.74 12.92 7.15
CA ALA A 3 -18.60 11.98 8.25
C ALA A 3 -18.58 12.68 9.61
N GLU A 4 -17.92 13.84 9.70
CA GLU A 4 -17.84 14.62 10.94
C GLU A 4 -17.87 16.13 10.66
N LEU A 5 -18.51 16.88 11.56
CA LEU A 5 -18.48 18.34 11.61
C LEU A 5 -18.01 18.78 13.01
N ASN A 6 -16.82 19.37 13.08
CA ASN A 6 -16.09 19.71 14.31
C ASN A 6 -16.13 21.22 14.63
N ALA A 7 -17.17 21.91 14.17
CA ALA A 7 -17.38 23.33 14.40
C ALA A 7 -18.87 23.65 14.59
N ALA A 8 -19.15 24.62 15.44
CA ALA A 8 -20.49 25.16 15.67
C ALA A 8 -20.54 26.66 15.29
N ASN A 9 -21.75 27.21 15.20
CA ASN A 9 -21.91 28.64 14.91
C ASN A 9 -21.31 29.48 16.05
N GLY A 10 -20.45 30.44 15.70
CA GLY A 10 -19.78 31.32 16.65
C GLY A 10 -18.46 30.78 17.22
N ASP A 11 -18.02 29.60 16.79
CA ASP A 11 -16.80 28.97 17.30
C ASP A 11 -15.54 29.66 16.75
N ILE A 12 -14.64 30.14 17.61
CA ILE A 12 -13.36 30.73 17.19
C ILE A 12 -12.37 29.60 16.92
N VAL A 13 -11.87 29.52 15.69
CA VAL A 13 -10.98 28.44 15.25
C VAL A 13 -9.56 28.93 14.99
N LYS A 14 -8.58 28.05 15.24
CA LYS A 14 -7.16 28.30 14.95
C LYS A 14 -6.77 27.68 13.61
N ALA A 15 -5.75 28.24 12.96
CA ALA A 15 -5.21 27.67 11.72
C ALA A 15 -4.79 26.20 11.93
N GLY A 16 -5.17 25.34 10.98
CA GLY A 16 -4.92 23.89 11.05
C GLY A 16 -6.01 23.06 11.78
N LYS A 17 -7.02 23.68 12.40
CA LYS A 17 -8.17 22.95 12.98
C LYS A 17 -8.99 22.29 11.85
N VAL A 18 -9.12 20.97 11.88
CA VAL A 18 -10.01 20.23 10.97
C VAL A 18 -11.46 20.54 11.34
N LEU A 19 -12.20 21.18 10.44
CA LEU A 19 -13.59 21.58 10.68
C LEU A 19 -14.58 20.54 10.15
N ILE A 20 -14.26 19.90 9.03
CA ILE A 20 -15.12 18.91 8.38
C ILE A 20 -14.25 17.72 8.02
N ARG A 21 -14.74 16.51 8.29
CA ARG A 21 -14.18 15.27 7.76
C ARG A 21 -15.20 14.65 6.83
N LEU A 22 -14.78 14.37 5.60
CA LEU A 22 -15.59 13.62 4.65
C LEU A 22 -15.43 12.12 4.92
N ASP A 23 -16.47 11.34 4.59
CA ASP A 23 -16.35 9.89 4.52
C ASP A 23 -15.21 9.55 3.54
N ASN A 24 -14.25 8.78 4.03
CA ASN A 24 -13.05 8.40 3.29
C ASN A 24 -13.06 6.91 2.89
N THR A 25 -14.19 6.22 3.05
CA THR A 25 -14.29 4.77 2.79
C THR A 25 -13.88 4.44 1.36
N GLN A 26 -14.41 5.19 0.38
CA GLN A 26 -14.06 5.00 -1.04
C GLN A 26 -12.59 5.32 -1.32
N ALA A 27 -12.10 6.45 -0.80
CA ALA A 27 -10.71 6.86 -1.00
C ALA A 27 -9.72 5.86 -0.38
N LYS A 28 -10.05 5.32 0.80
CA LYS A 28 -9.25 4.29 1.47
C LYS A 28 -9.26 2.97 0.68
N ALA A 29 -10.42 2.52 0.22
CA ALA A 29 -10.50 1.32 -0.61
C ALA A 29 -9.70 1.45 -1.92
N GLN A 30 -9.71 2.63 -2.55
CA GLN A 30 -8.89 2.90 -3.72
C GLN A 30 -7.39 2.91 -3.40
N LEU A 31 -6.99 3.50 -2.26
CA LEU A 31 -5.60 3.49 -1.81
C LEU A 31 -5.13 2.04 -1.57
N ASP A 32 -5.90 1.24 -0.84
CA ASP A 32 -5.58 -0.16 -0.53
C ASP A 32 -5.43 -0.98 -1.84
N LEU A 33 -6.33 -0.77 -2.81
CA LEU A 33 -6.23 -1.42 -4.12
C LEU A 33 -4.94 -1.05 -4.86
N ILE A 34 -4.56 0.23 -4.85
CA ILE A 34 -3.34 0.71 -5.52
C ILE A 34 -2.11 0.16 -4.82
N GLN A 35 -2.07 0.18 -3.49
CA GLN A 35 -0.96 -0.36 -2.69
C GLN A 35 -0.76 -1.86 -2.96
N ASN A 36 -1.84 -2.64 -3.04
CA ASN A 36 -1.76 -4.06 -3.37
C ASN A 36 -1.17 -4.28 -4.78
N ARG A 37 -1.59 -3.47 -5.77
CA ARG A 37 -1.04 -3.54 -7.13
C ARG A 37 0.44 -3.18 -7.20
N ILE A 38 0.88 -2.20 -6.42
CA ILE A 38 2.29 -1.82 -6.32
C ILE A 38 3.09 -3.00 -5.78
N ALA A 39 2.66 -3.59 -4.65
CA ALA A 39 3.35 -4.71 -4.02
C ALA A 39 3.48 -5.92 -4.98
N SER A 40 2.42 -6.27 -5.71
CA SER A 40 2.47 -7.35 -6.70
C SER A 40 3.46 -7.06 -7.84
N ARG A 41 3.51 -5.82 -8.32
CA ARG A 41 4.42 -5.42 -9.41
C ARG A 41 5.87 -5.36 -8.94
N GLU A 42 6.13 -4.90 -7.73
CA GLU A 42 7.46 -4.86 -7.14
C GLU A 42 8.02 -6.27 -6.95
N ALA A 43 7.21 -7.18 -6.39
CA ALA A 43 7.59 -8.59 -6.24
C ALA A 43 7.91 -9.22 -7.61
N LEU A 44 7.05 -9.01 -8.61
CA LEU A 44 7.27 -9.51 -9.97
C LEU A 44 8.55 -8.95 -10.59
N ALA A 45 8.79 -7.65 -10.45
CA ALA A 45 9.97 -7.01 -10.98
C ALA A 45 11.24 -7.53 -10.30
N ALA A 46 11.21 -7.83 -9.00
CA ALA A 46 12.32 -8.45 -8.28
C ALA A 46 12.65 -9.83 -8.87
N ARG A 47 11.65 -10.69 -9.07
CA ARG A 47 11.86 -12.00 -9.73
C ARG A 47 12.46 -11.86 -11.12
N LEU A 48 11.86 -11.02 -11.97
CA LEU A 48 12.33 -10.85 -13.35
C LEU A 48 13.78 -10.32 -13.42
N ARG A 49 14.20 -9.47 -12.47
CA ARG A 49 15.60 -9.05 -12.37
C ARG A 49 16.51 -10.21 -11.95
N ALA A 50 16.11 -11.01 -10.96
CA ALA A 50 16.86 -12.18 -10.53
C ALA A 50 17.04 -13.20 -11.67
N GLU A 51 15.98 -13.47 -12.44
CA GLU A 51 16.02 -14.36 -13.61
C GLU A 51 16.92 -13.83 -14.71
N ARG A 52 16.74 -12.56 -15.08
CA ARG A 52 17.56 -11.91 -16.11
C ARG A 52 19.05 -11.94 -15.74
N ASP A 53 19.37 -11.72 -14.47
CA ASP A 53 20.74 -11.64 -13.99
C ASP A 53 21.30 -13.01 -13.55
N GLY A 54 20.51 -14.09 -13.66
CA GLY A 54 20.91 -15.46 -13.31
C GLY A 54 21.23 -15.66 -11.82
N LYS A 55 20.56 -14.91 -10.93
CA LYS A 55 20.78 -15.01 -9.48
C LYS A 55 20.24 -16.33 -8.92
N ALA A 56 20.79 -16.79 -7.81
CA ALA A 56 20.29 -17.97 -7.09
C ALA A 56 19.06 -17.68 -6.23
N GLU A 57 18.83 -16.41 -5.86
CA GLU A 57 17.73 -15.97 -5.02
C GLU A 57 17.16 -14.62 -5.50
N ILE A 58 15.90 -14.36 -5.17
CA ILE A 58 15.26 -13.06 -5.43
C ILE A 58 15.58 -12.10 -4.29
N GLU A 59 16.14 -10.94 -4.65
CA GLU A 59 16.29 -9.80 -3.74
C GLU A 59 15.05 -8.89 -3.83
N PHE A 60 14.22 -8.92 -2.79
CA PHE A 60 13.08 -8.02 -2.66
C PHE A 60 13.46 -6.71 -1.96
N ASP A 61 12.77 -5.62 -2.32
CA ASP A 61 12.95 -4.33 -1.67
C ASP A 61 12.59 -4.41 -0.16
N PRO A 62 13.41 -3.88 0.77
CA PRO A 62 13.09 -3.85 2.19
C PRO A 62 11.73 -3.20 2.51
N ALA A 63 11.32 -2.19 1.74
CA ALA A 63 10.02 -1.55 1.92
C ALA A 63 8.85 -2.50 1.61
N LEU A 64 9.01 -3.37 0.61
CA LEU A 64 8.04 -4.41 0.29
C LEU A 64 7.98 -5.48 1.39
N LEU A 65 9.13 -5.90 1.92
CA LEU A 65 9.21 -6.88 3.01
C LEU A 65 8.65 -6.33 4.34
N ALA A 66 8.81 -5.03 4.59
CA ALA A 66 8.28 -4.35 5.77
C ALA A 66 6.79 -4.01 5.65
N ASN A 67 6.18 -4.19 4.47
CA ASN A 67 4.77 -3.87 4.27
C ASN A 67 3.88 -4.86 5.06
N PRO A 68 3.04 -4.36 6.01
CA PRO A 68 2.23 -5.24 6.85
C PRO A 68 1.05 -5.88 6.11
N ALA A 69 0.71 -5.38 4.91
CA ALA A 69 -0.42 -5.87 4.13
C ALA A 69 -0.25 -7.35 3.75
N THR A 70 -1.31 -8.15 3.97
CA THR A 70 -1.33 -9.57 3.59
C THR A 70 -1.03 -9.75 2.10
N ALA A 71 -1.61 -8.89 1.24
CA ALA A 71 -1.37 -8.93 -0.20
C ALA A 71 0.11 -8.76 -0.58
N ALA A 72 0.89 -7.98 0.19
CA ALA A 72 2.32 -7.83 -0.05
C ALA A 72 3.08 -9.12 0.31
N LYS A 73 2.75 -9.73 1.45
CA LYS A 73 3.32 -11.02 1.87
C LYS A 73 2.99 -12.13 0.87
N ASP A 74 1.73 -12.20 0.44
CA ASP A 74 1.26 -13.17 -0.56
C ASP A 74 1.99 -12.99 -1.89
N ALA A 75 2.18 -11.74 -2.34
CA ALA A 75 2.92 -11.45 -3.56
C ALA A 75 4.38 -11.92 -3.47
N VAL A 76 5.07 -11.68 -2.35
CA VAL A 76 6.45 -12.13 -2.14
C VAL A 76 6.53 -13.66 -2.16
N THR A 77 5.66 -14.34 -1.42
CA THR A 77 5.60 -15.81 -1.38
C THR A 77 5.34 -16.38 -2.78
N ALA A 78 4.33 -15.87 -3.49
CA ALA A 78 4.00 -16.33 -4.83
C ALA A 78 5.16 -16.20 -5.82
N GLN A 79 5.93 -15.10 -5.76
CA GLN A 79 7.09 -14.96 -6.64
C GLN A 79 8.26 -15.87 -6.26
N ARG A 80 8.45 -16.18 -4.97
CA ARG A 80 9.44 -17.18 -4.53
C ARG A 80 9.08 -18.57 -5.04
N ASP A 81 7.81 -18.96 -4.92
CA ASP A 81 7.33 -20.25 -5.39
C ASP A 81 7.51 -20.41 -6.90
N VAL A 82 7.21 -19.36 -7.67
CA VAL A 82 7.40 -19.36 -9.14
C VAL A 82 8.88 -19.45 -9.54
N PHE A 83 9.79 -18.84 -8.77
CA PHE A 83 11.21 -18.83 -9.10
C PHE A 83 11.94 -20.14 -8.71
N ALA A 84 11.39 -20.87 -7.74
CA ALA A 84 11.91 -22.17 -7.32
C ALA A 84 11.41 -23.35 -8.18
N ALA A 85 10.42 -23.11 -9.05
CA ALA A 85 9.83 -24.10 -9.96
C ALA A 85 10.66 -24.25 -11.25
#